data_AF-A0AAV1CFB7-F1
#
_entry.id   AF-A0AAV1CFB7-F1
#
_cell.length_a   1.000
_cell.length_b   1.000
_cell.length_c   1.000
_cell.angle_alpha   90.00
_cell.angle_beta   90.00
_cell.angle_gamma   90.00
#
_symmetry.space_group_name_H-M   'P 1'
#
loop_
_entity.id
_entity.type
_entity.pdbx_description
1 polymer ?
#
loop_
_entity_poly.entity_id
_entity_poly.type
_entity_poly.pdbx_seq_one_letter_code
_entity_poly.pdbx_strand_id
1 'polypeptide(L)'
;MFSCCAGEFLSSVHDFWFLQDLEKQESEVVSRFVVEHALLQAEVDEFEGMLQNKTNMDIFRDMLDHSLDESKEKLNVLKKELASKQRTILQLHRQLDDIPVPAELLQYELCFSQLYTSIQRKLRQTRKHYDTFNALLEIKEIMLKETSLLNSISSQFQIAISSPVGRTKLVESMEKILNGIQQKLDKLQLVLEPEQKACRALKEKHRKALSDQRQCYSLLQAFEV
;
A
#
# COMPACT_ATOMS: atom_id res chain seq x y z
N MET A 1 -95.20 -5.63 -108.99
CA MET A 1 -93.81 -6.07 -109.27
C MET A 1 -93.05 -4.81 -109.69
N PHE A 2 -92.14 -4.20 -108.94
CA PHE A 2 -91.16 -4.73 -108.00
C PHE A 2 -91.14 -3.85 -106.74
N SER A 3 -91.80 -4.33 -105.69
CA SER A 3 -91.80 -3.76 -104.34
C SER A 3 -90.72 -4.43 -103.44
N CYS A 4 -89.73 -5.12 -104.03
CA CYS A 4 -88.77 -5.97 -103.29
C CYS A 4 -87.31 -5.49 -103.30
N CYS A 5 -86.87 -4.61 -104.21
CA CYS A 5 -85.44 -4.32 -104.35
C CYS A 5 -84.91 -3.15 -103.48
N ALA A 6 -85.77 -2.42 -102.76
CA ALA A 6 -85.32 -1.33 -101.88
C ALA A 6 -84.90 -1.82 -100.47
N GLY A 7 -85.38 -2.99 -100.02
CA GLY A 7 -85.09 -3.52 -98.68
C GLY A 7 -83.72 -4.20 -98.55
N GLU A 8 -83.27 -4.93 -99.58
CA GLU A 8 -81.98 -5.64 -99.56
C GLU A 8 -80.78 -4.69 -99.76
N PHE A 9 -80.95 -3.60 -100.51
CA PHE A 9 -79.91 -2.59 -100.69
C PHE A 9 -79.69 -1.75 -99.41
N LEU A 10 -80.76 -1.48 -98.65
CA LEU A 10 -80.66 -0.83 -97.35
C LEU A 10 -80.03 -1.75 -96.29
N SER A 11 -80.26 -3.07 -96.33
CA SER A 11 -79.62 -4.02 -95.42
C SER A 11 -78.13 -4.21 -95.72
N SER A 12 -77.73 -4.28 -96.98
CA SER A 12 -76.31 -4.41 -97.37
C SER A 12 -75.49 -3.14 -97.10
N VAL A 13 -76.09 -1.96 -97.26
CA VAL A 13 -75.45 -0.68 -96.88
C VAL A 13 -75.34 -0.54 -95.37
N HIS A 14 -76.34 -1.03 -94.61
CA HIS A 14 -76.29 -1.06 -93.16
C HIS A 14 -75.23 -2.03 -92.64
N ASP A 15 -75.11 -3.23 -93.22
CA ASP A 15 -74.08 -4.21 -92.85
C ASP A 15 -72.66 -3.75 -93.22
N PHE A 16 -72.49 -3.04 -94.34
CA PHE A 16 -71.21 -2.43 -94.71
C PHE A 16 -70.84 -1.28 -93.76
N TRP A 17 -71.80 -0.43 -93.39
CA TRP A 17 -71.58 0.61 -92.38
C TRP A 17 -71.27 0.01 -91.00
N PHE A 18 -71.91 -1.10 -90.64
CA PHE A 18 -71.69 -1.81 -89.37
C PHE A 18 -70.31 -2.48 -89.31
N LEU A 19 -69.85 -3.09 -90.41
CA LEU A 19 -68.49 -3.64 -90.53
C LEU A 19 -67.41 -2.54 -90.47
N GLN A 20 -67.66 -1.40 -91.12
CA GLN A 20 -66.75 -0.25 -91.08
C GLN A 20 -66.69 0.39 -89.69
N ASP A 21 -67.80 0.40 -88.96
CA ASP A 21 -67.85 0.82 -87.55
C ASP A 21 -67.10 -0.16 -86.63
N LEU A 22 -67.21 -1.48 -86.87
CA LEU A 22 -66.49 -2.50 -86.12
C LEU A 22 -64.98 -2.46 -86.35
N GLU A 23 -64.52 -2.28 -87.59
CA GLU A 23 -63.09 -2.16 -87.93
C GLU A 23 -62.48 -0.88 -87.32
N LYS A 24 -63.25 0.22 -87.34
CA LYS A 24 -62.88 1.45 -86.65
C LYS A 24 -62.81 1.25 -85.13
N GLN A 25 -63.78 0.54 -84.55
CA GLN A 25 -63.79 0.20 -83.13
C GLN A 25 -62.60 -0.70 -82.75
N GLU A 26 -62.25 -1.68 -83.59
CA GLU A 26 -61.08 -2.54 -83.37
C GLU A 26 -59.78 -1.73 -83.45
N SER A 27 -59.60 -0.89 -84.46
CA SER A 27 -58.44 0.00 -84.59
C SER A 27 -58.30 0.95 -83.39
N GLU A 28 -59.42 1.50 -82.91
CA GLU A 28 -59.48 2.33 -81.71
C GLU A 28 -59.12 1.55 -80.44
N VAL A 29 -59.55 0.29 -80.31
CA VAL A 29 -59.22 -0.57 -79.17
C VAL A 29 -57.76 -1.00 -79.20
N VAL A 30 -57.23 -1.39 -80.35
CA VAL A 30 -55.81 -1.76 -80.52
C VAL A 30 -54.91 -0.55 -80.28
N SER A 31 -55.26 0.63 -80.82
CA SER A 31 -54.52 1.87 -80.56
C SER A 31 -54.52 2.21 -79.07
N ARG A 32 -55.66 2.08 -78.39
CA ARG A 32 -55.79 2.30 -76.94
C ARG A 32 -54.94 1.30 -76.16
N PHE A 33 -54.99 0.02 -76.51
CA PHE A 33 -54.20 -1.03 -75.86
C PHE A 33 -52.69 -0.84 -76.07
N VAL A 34 -52.25 -0.44 -77.26
CA VAL A 34 -50.83 -0.17 -77.54
C VAL A 34 -50.34 1.04 -76.73
N VAL A 35 -51.15 2.10 -76.62
CA VAL A 35 -50.82 3.27 -75.80
C VAL A 35 -50.78 2.90 -74.32
N GLU A 36 -51.78 2.17 -73.83
CA GLU A 36 -51.87 1.73 -72.43
C GLU A 36 -50.73 0.77 -72.07
N HIS A 37 -50.39 -0.16 -72.96
CA HIS A 37 -49.23 -1.03 -72.82
C HIS A 37 -47.92 -0.24 -72.83
N ALA A 38 -47.77 0.76 -73.70
CA ALA A 38 -46.58 1.60 -73.72
C ALA A 38 -46.44 2.44 -72.44
N LEU A 39 -47.56 2.93 -71.88
CA LEU A 39 -47.58 3.65 -70.60
C LEU A 39 -47.23 2.73 -69.43
N LEU A 40 -47.85 1.56 -69.35
CA LEU A 40 -47.53 0.57 -68.32
C LEU A 40 -46.10 0.07 -68.43
N GLN A 41 -45.57 -0.10 -69.65
CA GLN A 41 -44.18 -0.48 -69.87
C GLN A 41 -43.23 0.63 -69.41
N ALA A 42 -43.53 1.91 -69.70
CA ALA A 42 -42.74 3.03 -69.21
C ALA A 42 -42.77 3.15 -67.68
N GLU A 43 -43.91 2.87 -67.05
CA GLU A 43 -44.06 2.85 -65.59
C GLU A 43 -43.29 1.67 -64.96
N VAL A 44 -43.30 0.49 -65.61
CA VAL A 44 -42.47 -0.66 -65.22
C VAL A 44 -40.98 -0.32 -65.33
N ASP A 45 -40.56 0.32 -66.41
CA ASP A 45 -39.16 0.75 -66.63
C ASP A 45 -38.74 1.81 -65.60
N GLU A 46 -39.65 2.73 -65.21
CA GLU A 46 -39.43 3.70 -64.13
C GLU A 46 -39.27 3.00 -62.78
N PHE A 47 -40.15 2.04 -62.46
CA PHE A 47 -40.06 1.25 -61.23
C PHE A 47 -38.80 0.37 -61.19
N GLU A 48 -38.37 -0.18 -62.32
CA GLU A 48 -37.12 -0.93 -62.43
C GLU A 48 -35.89 -0.02 -62.23
N GLY A 49 -35.92 1.22 -62.75
CA GLY A 49 -34.93 2.25 -62.44
C GLY A 49 -34.92 2.65 -60.96
N MET A 50 -36.08 2.74 -60.30
CA MET A 50 -36.18 2.94 -58.85
C MET A 50 -35.64 1.75 -58.05
N LEU A 51 -35.77 0.52 -58.54
CA LEU A 51 -35.17 -0.67 -57.92
C LEU A 51 -33.65 -0.70 -58.06
N GLN A 52 -33.07 -0.18 -59.13
CA GLN A 52 -31.62 0.04 -59.23
C GLN A 52 -31.13 1.10 -58.22
N ASN A 53 -31.98 2.07 -57.83
CA ASN A 53 -31.67 2.97 -56.70
C ASN A 53 -31.70 2.26 -55.33
N LYS A 54 -32.30 1.07 -55.20
CA LYS A 54 -32.17 0.24 -53.99
C LYS A 54 -30.74 -0.21 -53.76
N THR A 55 -29.97 -0.45 -54.84
CA THR A 55 -28.53 -0.70 -54.77
C THR A 55 -27.78 0.49 -54.15
N ASN A 56 -28.22 1.73 -54.40
CA ASN A 56 -27.66 2.91 -53.74
C ASN A 56 -28.01 3.00 -52.24
N MET A 57 -29.20 2.52 -51.84
CA MET A 57 -29.59 2.43 -50.42
C MET A 57 -28.81 1.35 -49.66
N ASP A 58 -28.53 0.22 -50.30
CA ASP A 58 -27.70 -0.85 -49.72
C ASP A 58 -26.24 -0.38 -49.59
N ILE A 59 -25.70 0.33 -50.58
CA ILE A 59 -24.36 0.97 -50.48
C ILE A 59 -24.30 2.03 -49.38
N PHE A 60 -25.35 2.84 -49.22
CA PHE A 60 -25.42 3.86 -48.16
C PHE A 60 -25.52 3.22 -46.76
N ARG A 61 -26.28 2.13 -46.64
CA ARG A 61 -26.36 1.32 -45.41
C ARG A 61 -25.03 0.69 -45.06
N ASP A 62 -24.35 0.07 -46.03
CA ASP A 62 -23.02 -0.51 -45.85
C ASP A 62 -21.99 0.57 -45.46
N MET A 63 -22.08 1.78 -46.05
CA MET A 63 -21.23 2.92 -45.69
C MET A 63 -21.50 3.43 -44.27
N LEU A 64 -22.78 3.49 -43.86
CA LEU A 64 -23.18 3.85 -42.50
C LEU A 64 -22.73 2.81 -41.47
N ASP A 65 -22.91 1.51 -41.77
CA ASP A 65 -22.48 0.42 -40.91
C ASP A 65 -20.95 0.39 -40.79
N HIS A 66 -20.23 0.63 -41.89
CA HIS A 66 -18.78 0.78 -41.87
C HIS A 66 -18.33 1.98 -41.01
N SER A 67 -18.98 3.15 -41.16
CA SER A 67 -18.70 4.33 -40.34
C SER A 67 -19.04 4.10 -38.86
N LEU A 68 -20.11 3.36 -38.58
CA LEU A 68 -20.51 3.00 -37.23
C LEU A 68 -19.49 2.04 -36.61
N ASP A 69 -19.03 1.03 -37.33
CA ASP A 69 -18.02 0.09 -36.87
C ASP A 69 -16.66 0.75 -36.67
N GLU A 70 -16.28 1.69 -37.55
CA GLU A 70 -15.09 2.53 -37.35
C GLU A 70 -15.20 3.36 -36.07
N SER A 71 -16.38 3.94 -35.80
CA SER A 71 -16.62 4.71 -34.57
C SER A 71 -16.60 3.83 -33.31
N LYS A 72 -17.13 2.60 -33.39
CA LYS A 72 -17.07 1.61 -32.30
C LYS A 72 -15.65 1.17 -32.03
N GLU A 73 -14.84 0.95 -33.06
CA GLU A 73 -13.45 0.55 -32.88
C GLU A 73 -12.63 1.69 -32.28
N LYS A 74 -12.82 2.94 -32.75
CA LYS A 74 -12.26 4.14 -32.11
C LYS A 74 -12.65 4.21 -30.63
N LEU A 75 -13.92 3.99 -30.31
CA LEU A 75 -14.39 3.95 -28.92
C LEU A 75 -13.73 2.83 -28.11
N ASN A 76 -13.56 1.64 -28.69
CA ASN A 76 -12.89 0.51 -28.04
C ASN A 76 -11.41 0.79 -27.78
N VAL A 77 -10.71 1.40 -28.72
CA VAL A 77 -9.32 1.85 -28.56
C VAL A 77 -9.23 2.86 -27.42
N LEU A 78 -10.08 3.89 -27.41
CA LEU A 78 -10.11 4.89 -26.34
C LEU A 78 -10.44 4.26 -24.98
N LYS A 79 -11.37 3.28 -24.92
CA LYS A 79 -11.66 2.53 -23.70
C LYS A 79 -10.47 1.71 -23.21
N LYS A 80 -9.73 1.06 -24.11
CA LYS A 80 -8.50 0.31 -23.79
C LYS A 80 -7.42 1.26 -23.26
N GLU A 81 -7.24 2.42 -23.89
CA GLU A 81 -6.31 3.45 -23.43
C GLU A 81 -6.68 3.99 -22.05
N LEU A 82 -7.97 4.31 -21.83
CA LEU A 82 -8.46 4.74 -20.53
C LEU A 82 -8.20 3.69 -19.45
N ALA A 83 -8.53 2.42 -19.74
CA ALA A 83 -8.27 1.31 -18.81
C ALA A 83 -6.78 1.14 -18.52
N SER A 84 -5.91 1.34 -19.52
CA SER A 84 -4.46 1.34 -19.34
C SER A 84 -4.02 2.45 -18.39
N LYS A 85 -4.45 3.70 -18.64
CA LYS A 85 -4.14 4.86 -17.77
C LYS A 85 -4.65 4.65 -16.35
N GLN A 86 -5.86 4.12 -16.18
CA GLN A 86 -6.45 3.82 -14.88
C GLN A 86 -5.58 2.83 -14.08
N ARG A 87 -5.08 1.77 -14.74
CA ARG A 87 -4.16 0.81 -14.11
C ARG A 87 -2.86 1.47 -13.67
N THR A 88 -2.29 2.35 -14.51
CA THR A 88 -1.09 3.12 -14.16
C THR A 88 -1.32 4.05 -12.97
N ILE A 89 -2.44 4.79 -12.94
CA ILE A 89 -2.80 5.66 -11.81
C ILE A 89 -2.93 4.85 -10.52
N LEU A 90 -3.60 3.70 -10.56
CA LEU A 90 -3.72 2.83 -9.39
C LEU A 90 -2.37 2.27 -8.94
N GLN A 91 -1.45 2.00 -9.87
CA GLN A 91 -0.09 1.58 -9.53
C GLN A 91 0.69 2.70 -8.85
N LEU A 92 0.60 3.94 -9.35
CA LEU A 92 1.23 5.10 -8.74
C LEU A 92 0.65 5.40 -7.35
N HIS A 93 -0.67 5.26 -7.18
CA HIS A 93 -1.30 5.38 -5.86
C HIS A 93 -0.75 4.38 -4.86
N ARG A 94 -0.64 3.10 -5.23
CA ARG A 94 -0.02 2.08 -4.36
C ARG A 94 1.41 2.43 -3.99
N GLN A 95 2.21 2.89 -4.96
CA GLN A 95 3.58 3.34 -4.68
C GLN A 95 3.65 4.55 -3.76
N LEU A 96 2.64 5.42 -3.78
CA LEU A 96 2.55 6.56 -2.88
C LEU A 96 2.09 6.14 -1.48
N ASP A 97 1.15 5.19 -1.38
CA ASP A 97 0.68 4.63 -0.11
C ASP A 97 1.79 3.85 0.62
N ASP A 98 2.76 3.29 -0.12
CA ASP A 98 3.96 2.67 0.45
C ASP A 98 4.91 3.70 1.11
N ILE A 99 4.75 4.99 0.82
CA ILE A 99 5.56 6.06 1.41
C ILE A 99 4.88 6.54 2.69
N PRO A 100 5.54 6.40 3.86
CA PRO A 100 4.94 6.81 5.12
C PRO A 100 4.62 8.30 5.14
N VAL A 101 3.40 8.61 5.54
CA VAL A 101 2.89 9.98 5.66
C VAL A 101 3.63 10.71 6.79
N PRO A 102 3.78 12.05 6.77
CA PRO A 102 4.45 12.80 7.85
C PRO A 102 3.95 12.48 9.26
N ALA A 103 2.66 12.16 9.44
CA ALA A 103 2.11 11.74 10.72
C ALA A 103 2.67 10.37 11.19
N GLU A 104 2.86 9.42 10.28
CA GLU A 104 3.46 8.11 10.57
C GLU A 104 4.94 8.25 10.91
N LEU A 105 5.67 9.10 10.17
CA LEU A 105 7.07 9.41 10.49
C LEU A 105 7.22 9.95 11.90
N LEU A 106 6.34 10.87 12.31
CA LEU A 106 6.33 11.40 13.68
C LEU A 106 6.03 10.31 14.72
N GLN A 107 5.08 9.40 14.43
CA GLN A 107 4.80 8.26 15.30
C GLN A 107 6.02 7.34 15.45
N TYR A 108 6.74 7.05 14.36
CA TYR A 108 7.97 6.27 14.40
C TYR A 108 9.04 6.95 15.23
N GLU A 109 9.24 8.26 15.07
CA GLU A 109 10.20 9.01 15.87
C GLU A 109 9.90 8.91 17.37
N LEU A 110 8.63 9.09 17.76
CA LEU A 110 8.20 8.94 19.16
C LEU A 110 8.41 7.51 19.66
N CYS A 111 8.04 6.50 18.87
CA CYS A 111 8.22 5.10 19.21
C CYS A 111 9.72 4.75 19.38
N PHE A 112 10.58 5.22 18.47
CA PHE A 112 12.03 5.03 18.56
C PHE A 112 12.62 5.71 19.80
N SER A 113 12.19 6.93 20.12
CA SER A 113 12.63 7.66 21.33
C SER A 113 12.23 6.91 22.61
N GLN A 114 11.00 6.40 22.67
CA GLN A 114 10.52 5.59 23.78
C GLN A 114 11.29 4.26 23.91
N LEU A 115 11.47 3.56 22.78
CA LEU A 115 12.22 2.32 22.72
C LEU A 115 13.67 2.52 23.16
N TYR A 116 14.33 3.56 22.65
CA TYR A 116 15.69 3.94 23.04
C TYR A 116 15.79 4.17 24.55
N THR A 117 14.86 4.94 25.11
CA THR A 117 14.80 5.18 26.56
C THR A 117 14.61 3.89 27.35
N SER A 118 13.78 2.97 26.85
CA SER A 118 13.56 1.65 27.47
C SER A 118 14.83 0.79 27.44
N ILE A 119 15.51 0.71 26.30
CA ILE A 119 16.78 0.00 26.13
C ILE A 119 17.83 0.57 27.08
N GLN A 120 17.99 1.89 27.15
CA GLN A 120 18.94 2.54 28.05
C GLN A 120 18.64 2.24 29.52
N ARG A 121 17.36 2.23 29.91
CA ARG A 121 16.94 1.87 31.27
C ARG A 121 17.32 0.42 31.59
N LYS A 122 17.03 -0.52 30.68
CA LYS A 122 17.39 -1.94 30.84
C LYS A 122 18.90 -2.14 30.92
N LEU A 123 19.67 -1.51 30.04
CA LEU A 123 21.13 -1.57 30.08
C LEU A 123 21.69 -1.08 31.43
N ARG A 124 21.20 0.05 31.94
CA ARG A 124 21.58 0.56 33.27
C ARG A 124 21.19 -0.41 34.39
N GLN A 125 19.99 -1.00 34.31
CA GLN A 125 19.54 -2.00 35.27
C GLN A 125 20.47 -3.22 35.26
N THR A 126 20.76 -3.78 34.09
CA THR A 126 21.64 -4.95 33.93
C THR A 126 23.03 -4.67 34.49
N ARG A 127 23.64 -3.51 34.17
CA ARG A 127 24.94 -3.13 34.75
C ARG A 127 24.92 -3.12 36.27
N LYS A 128 23.92 -2.49 36.89
CA LYS A 128 23.76 -2.49 38.36
C LYS A 128 23.64 -3.89 38.95
N HIS A 129 22.97 -4.82 38.25
CA HIS A 129 22.87 -6.21 38.70
C HIS A 129 24.23 -6.89 38.65
N TYR A 130 25.01 -6.69 37.59
CA TYR A 130 26.38 -7.21 37.50
C TYR A 130 27.30 -6.61 38.56
N ASP A 131 27.23 -5.30 38.80
CA ASP A 131 28.02 -4.64 39.85
C ASP A 131 27.72 -5.24 41.22
N THR A 132 26.43 -5.42 41.53
CA THR A 132 25.97 -6.03 42.80
C THR A 132 26.40 -7.50 42.90
N PHE A 133 26.24 -8.26 41.81
CA PHE A 133 26.64 -9.66 41.76
C PHE A 133 28.14 -9.83 41.99
N ASN A 134 28.97 -9.04 41.33
CA ASN A 134 30.43 -9.07 41.48
C ASN A 134 30.84 -8.71 42.91
N ALA A 135 30.23 -7.68 43.51
CA ALA A 135 30.48 -7.32 44.91
C ALA A 135 30.09 -8.46 45.87
N LEU A 136 28.95 -9.12 45.66
CA LEU A 136 28.54 -10.28 46.46
C LEU A 136 29.47 -11.48 46.29
N LEU A 137 30.00 -11.69 45.07
CA LEU A 137 30.96 -12.74 44.80
C LEU A 137 32.28 -12.51 45.55
N GLU A 138 32.80 -11.28 45.53
CA GLU A 138 33.99 -10.90 46.30
C GLU A 138 33.78 -11.06 47.81
N ILE A 139 32.62 -10.64 48.34
CA ILE A 139 32.26 -10.83 49.75
C ILE A 139 32.23 -12.32 50.10
N LYS A 140 31.60 -13.15 49.27
CA LYS A 140 31.56 -14.60 49.47
C LYS A 140 32.96 -15.19 49.53
N GLU A 141 33.86 -14.80 48.64
CA GLU A 141 35.24 -15.28 48.64
C GLU A 141 36.00 -14.89 49.91
N ILE A 142 35.81 -13.65 50.40
CA ILE A 142 36.40 -13.20 51.66
C ILE A 142 35.85 -14.01 52.83
N MET A 143 34.53 -14.21 52.89
CA MET A 143 33.88 -15.02 53.93
C MET A 143 34.38 -16.47 53.95
N LEU A 144 34.63 -17.08 52.79
CA LEU A 144 35.19 -18.43 52.70
C LEU A 144 36.62 -18.48 53.25
N LYS A 145 37.44 -17.46 52.95
CA LYS A 145 38.79 -17.33 53.51
C LYS A 145 38.76 -17.15 55.03
N GLU A 146 37.83 -16.35 55.55
CA GLU A 146 37.64 -16.17 56.99
C GLU A 146 37.18 -17.46 57.68
N THR A 147 36.21 -18.16 57.11
CA THR A 147 35.75 -19.46 57.62
C THR A 147 36.91 -20.47 57.67
N SER A 148 37.71 -20.55 56.61
CA SER A 148 38.89 -21.42 56.56
C SER A 148 39.92 -21.06 57.63
N LEU A 149 40.17 -19.77 57.84
CA LEU A 149 41.07 -19.26 58.87
C LEU A 149 40.58 -19.63 60.28
N LEU A 150 39.29 -19.39 60.57
CA LEU A 150 38.69 -19.70 61.87
C LEU A 150 38.74 -21.21 62.15
N ASN A 151 38.45 -22.05 61.15
CA ASN A 151 38.57 -23.50 61.27
C ASN A 151 40.02 -23.94 61.56
N SER A 152 41.00 -23.30 60.90
CA SER A 152 42.43 -23.56 61.12
C SER A 152 42.89 -23.13 62.52
N ILE A 153 42.39 -22.01 63.04
CA ILE A 153 42.67 -21.56 64.40
C ILE A 153 42.04 -22.53 65.39
N SER A 154 40.77 -22.89 65.20
CA SER A 154 40.04 -23.79 66.10
C SER A 154 40.70 -25.16 66.20
N SER A 155 41.17 -25.74 65.09
CA SER A 155 41.82 -27.05 65.11
C SER A 155 43.18 -27.03 65.81
N GLN A 156 43.93 -25.93 65.68
CA GLN A 156 45.26 -25.79 66.28
C GLN A 156 45.22 -25.29 67.74
N PHE A 157 44.13 -24.68 68.17
CA PHE A 157 44.03 -24.00 69.46
C PHE A 157 44.35 -24.90 70.66
N GLN A 158 43.72 -26.07 70.75
CA GLN A 158 43.90 -27.00 71.86
C GLN A 158 45.34 -27.54 71.94
N ILE A 159 45.95 -27.81 70.78
CA ILE A 159 47.33 -28.29 70.69
C ILE A 159 48.29 -27.18 71.14
N ALA A 160 48.07 -25.95 70.68
CA ALA A 160 48.93 -24.82 70.97
C ALA A 160 48.88 -24.41 72.45
N ILE A 161 47.70 -24.39 73.08
CA ILE A 161 47.55 -23.95 74.48
C ILE A 161 48.15 -24.96 75.49
N SER A 162 48.30 -26.21 75.08
CA SER A 162 48.81 -27.31 75.92
C SER A 162 50.29 -27.16 76.31
N SER A 163 51.05 -26.27 75.67
CA SER A 163 52.48 -26.04 75.99
C SER A 163 52.85 -24.56 76.01
N PRO A 164 53.80 -24.12 76.87
CA PRO A 164 54.27 -22.72 76.88
C PRO A 164 54.80 -22.25 75.53
N VAL A 165 55.57 -23.09 74.82
CA VAL A 165 56.10 -22.78 73.48
C VAL A 165 54.97 -22.67 72.44
N GLY A 166 53.96 -23.54 72.52
CA GLY A 166 52.79 -23.49 71.65
C GLY A 166 51.97 -22.21 71.84
N ARG A 167 51.83 -21.73 73.08
CA ARG A 167 51.16 -20.45 73.39
C ARG A 167 51.87 -19.28 72.73
N THR A 168 53.20 -19.20 72.83
CA THR A 168 53.98 -18.12 72.19
C THR A 168 53.83 -18.16 70.66
N LYS A 169 53.93 -19.35 70.04
CA LYS A 169 53.73 -19.51 68.59
C LYS A 169 52.32 -19.12 68.12
N LEU A 170 51.30 -19.42 68.93
CA LEU A 170 49.92 -19.03 68.63
C LEU A 170 49.78 -17.50 68.62
N VAL A 171 50.37 -16.81 69.61
CA VAL A 171 50.38 -15.34 69.67
C VAL A 171 51.10 -14.75 68.46
N GLU A 172 52.29 -15.23 68.12
CA GLU A 172 53.04 -14.78 66.93
C GLU A 172 52.25 -15.00 65.62
N SER A 173 51.53 -16.12 65.51
CA SER A 173 50.68 -16.41 64.35
C SER A 173 49.51 -15.45 64.24
N MET A 174 48.80 -15.20 65.35
CA MET A 174 47.69 -14.24 65.41
C MET A 174 48.15 -12.83 65.07
N GLU A 175 49.31 -12.40 65.57
CA GLU A 175 49.89 -11.10 65.27
C GLU A 175 50.23 -10.96 63.77
N LYS A 176 50.82 -12.00 63.16
CA LYS A 176 51.05 -12.04 61.69
C LYS A 176 49.75 -11.93 60.89
N ILE A 177 48.70 -12.64 61.31
CA ILE A 177 47.38 -12.58 60.67
C ILE A 177 46.80 -11.17 60.77
N LEU A 178 46.81 -10.56 61.96
CA LEU A 178 46.34 -9.20 62.19
C LEU A 178 47.09 -8.19 61.32
N ASN A 179 48.42 -8.26 61.31
CA ASN A 179 49.25 -7.39 60.47
C ASN A 179 48.93 -7.56 58.98
N GLY A 180 48.71 -8.79 58.52
CA GLY A 180 48.33 -9.07 57.13
C GLY A 180 46.94 -8.52 56.77
N ILE A 181 45.98 -8.55 57.71
CA ILE A 181 44.65 -7.95 57.53
C ILE A 181 44.75 -6.43 57.48
N GLN A 182 45.49 -5.81 58.41
CA GLN A 182 45.69 -4.37 58.45
C GLN A 182 46.31 -3.84 57.15
N GLN A 183 47.37 -4.49 56.67
CA GLN A 183 48.02 -4.11 55.41
C GLN A 183 47.08 -4.18 54.19
N LYS A 184 46.15 -5.15 54.16
CA LYS A 184 45.15 -5.22 53.08
C LYS A 184 44.13 -4.10 53.19
N LEU A 185 43.69 -3.79 54.41
CA LEU A 185 42.73 -2.74 54.70
C LEU A 185 43.29 -1.37 54.30
N ASP A 186 44.54 -1.07 54.67
CA ASP A 186 45.21 0.17 54.31
C ASP A 186 45.31 0.35 52.78
N LYS A 187 45.66 -0.73 52.06
CA LYS A 187 45.71 -0.72 50.58
C LYS A 187 44.35 -0.43 49.95
N LEU A 188 43.29 -1.02 50.49
CA LEU A 188 41.93 -0.77 50.00
C LEU A 188 41.46 0.65 50.29
N GLN A 189 41.79 1.20 51.47
CA GLN A 189 41.47 2.59 51.82
C GLN A 189 42.15 3.59 50.89
N LEU A 190 43.41 3.34 50.51
CA LEU A 190 44.14 4.18 49.55
C LEU A 190 43.47 4.26 48.18
N VAL A 191 42.82 3.18 47.73
CA VAL A 191 42.08 3.13 46.47
C VAL A 191 40.68 3.74 46.62
N LEU A 192 40.03 3.50 47.76
CA LEU A 192 38.63 3.90 48.00
C LEU A 192 38.46 5.41 48.16
N GLU A 193 39.33 6.07 48.92
CA GLU A 193 39.24 7.51 49.19
C GLU A 193 39.21 8.40 47.92
N PRO A 194 40.15 8.28 46.96
CA PRO A 194 40.11 9.10 45.76
C PRO A 194 38.87 8.84 44.90
N GLU A 195 38.43 7.58 44.79
CA GLU A 195 37.23 7.20 44.05
C GLU A 195 35.96 7.80 44.68
N GLN A 196 35.85 7.73 46.02
CA GLN A 196 34.75 8.38 46.74
C GLN A 196 34.75 9.89 46.53
N LYS A 197 35.91 10.54 46.57
CA LYS A 197 36.03 11.97 46.33
C LYS A 197 35.60 12.34 44.90
N ALA A 198 36.03 11.56 43.90
CA ALA A 198 35.62 11.74 42.52
C ALA A 198 34.09 11.57 42.34
N CYS A 199 33.52 10.54 42.96
CA CYS A 199 32.07 10.31 42.96
C CYS A 199 31.29 11.45 43.61
N ARG A 200 31.71 11.95 44.76
CA ARG A 200 31.11 13.11 45.44
C ARG A 200 31.17 14.36 44.55
N ALA A 201 32.32 14.63 43.94
CA ALA A 201 32.49 15.78 43.03
C ALA A 201 31.57 15.68 41.81
N LEU A 202 31.42 14.49 41.22
CA LEU A 202 30.54 14.28 40.06
C LEU A 202 29.06 14.44 40.45
N LYS A 203 28.65 13.90 41.59
CA LYS A 203 27.28 14.06 42.11
C LYS A 203 26.93 15.53 42.33
N GLU A 204 27.86 16.32 42.84
CA GLU A 204 27.64 17.74 43.06
C GLU A 204 27.52 18.52 41.74
N LYS A 205 28.39 18.22 40.75
CA LYS A 205 28.25 18.79 39.40
C LYS A 205 26.89 18.45 38.78
N HIS A 206 26.43 17.22 38.92
CA HIS A 206 25.12 16.79 38.42
C HIS A 206 23.97 17.51 39.12
N ARG A 207 24.03 17.66 40.45
CA ARG A 207 23.04 18.41 41.25
C ARG A 207 22.95 19.86 40.79
N LYS A 208 24.08 20.51 40.53
CA LYS A 208 24.14 21.87 39.99
C LYS A 208 23.47 21.96 38.62
N ALA A 209 23.86 21.11 37.68
CA ALA A 209 23.28 21.08 36.33
C ALA A 209 21.76 20.85 36.35
N LEU A 210 21.25 19.99 37.25
CA LEU A 210 19.81 19.80 37.43
C LEU A 210 19.11 21.05 37.98
N SER A 211 19.76 21.77 38.90
CA SER A 211 19.23 23.04 39.41
C SER A 211 19.12 24.07 38.28
N ASP A 212 20.17 24.21 37.48
CA ASP A 212 20.22 25.14 36.35
C ASP A 212 19.16 24.77 35.30
N GLN A 213 19.01 23.47 34.98
CA GLN A 213 17.96 22.99 34.07
C GLN A 213 16.55 23.32 34.58
N ARG A 214 16.28 23.10 35.87
CA ARG A 214 14.97 23.42 36.48
C ARG A 214 14.69 24.92 36.43
N GLN A 215 15.71 25.74 36.67
CA GLN A 215 15.60 27.19 36.56
C GLN A 215 15.27 27.61 35.13
N CYS A 216 16.01 27.12 34.13
CA CYS A 216 15.71 27.40 32.72
C CYS A 216 14.29 26.98 32.33
N TYR A 217 13.84 25.80 32.76
CA TYR A 217 12.48 25.34 32.51
C TYR A 217 11.42 26.24 33.14
N SER A 218 11.64 26.66 34.40
CA SER A 218 10.71 27.60 35.08
C SER A 218 10.61 28.95 34.38
N LEU A 219 11.73 29.45 33.84
CA LEU A 219 11.75 30.68 33.05
C LEU A 219 10.98 30.50 31.74
N LEU A 220 11.22 29.41 31.00
CA LEU A 220 10.48 29.13 29.76
C LEU A 220 8.96 29.06 30.00
N GLN A 221 8.52 28.38 31.06
CA GLN A 221 7.09 28.35 31.42
C GLN A 221 6.52 29.73 31.74
N ALA A 222 7.32 30.64 32.32
CA ALA A 222 6.89 32.01 32.59
C ALA A 222 6.73 32.85 31.30
N PHE A 223 7.38 32.46 30.20
CA PHE A 223 7.28 33.12 28.88
C PHE A 223 6.21 32.51 27.96
N GLU A 224 5.65 31.33 28.29
CA GLU A 224 4.57 30.69 27.53
C GLU A 224 3.15 31.19 27.93
N VAL A 225 3.06 32.37 28.56
CA VAL A 225 1.79 33.11 28.83
C VAL A 225 1.50 34.06 27.67
#